data_AF-A0AAV4M9P3-F1
#
_entry.id   AF-A0AAV4M9P3-F1
#
_cell.length_a   1.000
_cell.length_b   1.000
_cell.length_c   1.000
_cell.angle_alpha   90.00
_cell.angle_beta   90.00
_cell.angle_gamma   90.00
#
_symmetry.space_group_name_H-M   'P 1'
#
loop_
_entity.id
_entity.type
_entity.pdbx_description
1 polymer ?
#
loop_
_entity_poly.entity_id
_entity_poly.type
_entity_poly.pdbx_seq_one_letter_code
_entity_poly.pdbx_strand_id
1 'polypeptide(L)'
;MLMGNQDGVIIYIERLNILAGCNSSEYVTFQSKNKTITYCEKNSNEDNMSGSIYFYAASVELLYATKTDITTSVEMIVTPFQRGPCTSNIHFMCTNYMCILKTLICDNRNNCGDFSDEQSIFINTQCETFSVTEISSFIPLFISLPLLLLCITLILYCCIKRQSDKSEGGTGEVLYAYEENDPIRTVPKELSAPILKIS
;
A
#
# COMPACT_ATOMS: atom_id res chain seq x y z
N MET A 1 40.29 18.19 8.89
CA MET A 1 39.83 17.60 7.60
C MET A 1 38.31 17.60 7.67
N LEU A 2 37.66 18.54 6.98
CA LEU A 2 36.21 18.74 7.06
C LEU A 2 35.51 17.55 6.41
N MET A 3 34.77 16.76 7.19
CA MET A 3 33.83 15.77 6.65
C MET A 3 32.69 16.55 6.00
N GLY A 4 32.76 16.74 4.68
CA GLY A 4 31.69 17.37 3.92
C GLY A 4 30.38 16.60 4.07
N ASN A 5 29.24 17.31 4.03
CA ASN A 5 27.90 16.72 4.02
C ASN A 5 27.87 15.52 3.05
N GLN A 6 27.76 14.32 3.60
CA GLN A 6 27.65 13.11 2.79
C GLN A 6 26.16 12.78 2.65
N ASP A 7 25.44 13.66 1.96
CA ASP A 7 24.05 13.39 1.57
C ASP A 7 24.04 12.28 0.52
N GLY A 8 22.89 11.63 0.37
CA GLY A 8 22.81 10.49 -0.52
C GLY A 8 21.45 9.86 -0.63
N VAL A 9 21.45 8.60 -1.06
CA VAL A 9 20.26 7.80 -1.31
C VAL A 9 20.37 6.46 -0.60
N ILE A 10 19.33 6.10 0.14
CA ILE A 10 19.06 4.77 0.67
C ILE A 10 18.22 4.03 -0.37
N ILE A 11 18.60 2.81 -0.70
CA ILE A 11 17.82 1.91 -1.56
C ILE A 11 17.53 0.67 -0.74
N TYR A 12 16.29 0.49 -0.32
CA TYR A 12 15.83 -0.72 0.34
C TYR A 12 15.17 -1.63 -0.68
N ILE A 13 15.68 -2.86 -0.82
CA ILE A 13 15.10 -3.87 -1.72
C ILE A 13 14.03 -4.63 -0.94
N GLU A 14 12.78 -4.46 -1.31
CA GLU A 14 11.64 -5.17 -0.72
C GLU A 14 11.45 -6.54 -1.38
N ARG A 15 11.54 -6.59 -2.71
CA ARG A 15 11.46 -7.84 -3.48
C ARG A 15 12.44 -7.81 -4.64
N LEU A 16 13.17 -8.91 -4.79
CA LEU A 16 14.05 -9.14 -5.91
C LEU A 16 13.78 -10.54 -6.46
N ASN A 17 13.05 -10.61 -7.57
CA ASN A 17 12.78 -11.85 -8.27
C ASN A 17 13.52 -11.81 -9.61
N ILE A 18 14.75 -12.30 -9.62
CA ILE A 18 15.58 -12.47 -10.82
C ILE A 18 15.80 -13.98 -10.92
N LEU A 19 15.53 -14.61 -12.07
CA LEU A 19 15.47 -16.08 -12.17
C LEU A 19 16.81 -16.74 -12.44
N ALA A 20 17.79 -15.97 -12.90
CA ALA A 20 19.00 -16.54 -13.45
C ALA A 20 20.24 -15.77 -12.99
N GLY A 21 21.28 -16.49 -12.56
CA GLY A 21 22.48 -15.89 -11.98
C GLY A 21 23.29 -15.03 -12.94
N CYS A 22 24.34 -14.35 -12.45
CA CYS A 22 25.09 -13.30 -13.18
C CYS A 22 25.61 -13.64 -14.58
N ASN A 23 25.64 -14.91 -14.98
CA ASN A 23 26.04 -15.35 -16.32
C ASN A 23 24.86 -15.38 -17.32
N SER A 24 23.64 -15.16 -16.86
CA SER A 24 22.38 -15.38 -17.60
C SER A 24 21.82 -14.14 -18.30
N SER A 25 22.53 -13.01 -18.25
CA SER A 25 22.10 -11.68 -18.69
C SER A 25 20.92 -11.04 -17.93
N GLU A 26 20.42 -11.68 -16.87
CA GLU A 26 19.46 -11.07 -15.95
C GLU A 26 20.17 -10.45 -14.74
N TYR A 27 19.95 -9.16 -14.50
CA TYR A 27 20.57 -8.45 -13.38
C TYR A 27 19.88 -7.12 -13.08
N VAL A 28 20.08 -6.66 -11.86
CA VAL A 28 19.82 -5.29 -11.43
C VAL A 28 21.13 -4.67 -10.99
N THR A 29 21.52 -3.56 -11.59
CA THR A 29 22.72 -2.81 -11.21
C THR A 29 22.33 -1.41 -10.73
N PHE A 30 22.86 -1.05 -9.57
CA PHE A 30 22.84 0.31 -9.04
C PHE A 30 24.24 0.89 -9.13
N GLN A 31 24.40 2.01 -9.83
CA GLN A 31 25.70 2.64 -9.99
C GLN A 31 25.69 4.14 -9.67
N SER A 32 26.80 4.57 -9.09
CA SER A 32 27.14 5.97 -8.84
C SER A 32 28.61 6.16 -9.24
N LYS A 33 29.11 7.40 -9.22
CA LYS A 33 30.50 7.71 -9.60
C LYS A 33 31.56 6.82 -8.93
N ASN A 34 31.32 6.40 -7.68
CA ASN A 34 32.31 5.70 -6.84
C ASN A 34 31.86 4.33 -6.33
N LYS A 35 30.66 3.87 -6.70
CA LYS A 35 30.08 2.63 -6.18
C LYS A 35 29.15 2.02 -7.20
N THR A 36 29.36 0.75 -7.50
CA THR A 36 28.50 -0.06 -8.36
C THR A 36 28.17 -1.36 -7.62
N ILE A 37 26.89 -1.71 -7.55
CA ILE A 37 26.42 -2.97 -6.98
C ILE A 37 25.53 -3.64 -8.02
N THR A 38 25.76 -4.92 -8.26
CA THR A 38 24.97 -5.74 -9.17
C THR A 38 24.37 -6.91 -8.42
N TYR A 39 23.06 -7.05 -8.51
CA TYR A 39 22.27 -8.16 -8.02
C TYR A 39 21.90 -9.10 -9.17
N CYS A 40 22.14 -10.38 -8.92
CA CYS A 40 21.78 -11.50 -9.78
C CYS A 40 21.59 -12.70 -8.84
N GLU A 41 20.62 -13.57 -9.08
CA GLU A 41 20.33 -14.67 -8.14
C GLU A 41 21.49 -15.68 -8.09
N LYS A 42 22.07 -15.91 -6.90
CA LYS A 42 23.02 -17.00 -6.65
C LYS A 42 22.34 -17.98 -5.69
N ASN A 43 22.14 -19.22 -6.16
CA ASN A 43 21.66 -20.41 -5.43
C ASN A 43 21.42 -20.23 -3.91
N SER A 44 20.13 -20.18 -3.54
CA SER A 44 19.47 -20.94 -2.46
C SER A 44 20.30 -21.41 -1.25
N ASN A 45 21.06 -20.52 -0.59
CA ASN A 45 21.56 -20.73 0.78
C ASN A 45 21.87 -19.40 1.53
N GLU A 46 21.42 -18.26 1.00
CA GLU A 46 21.33 -17.01 1.76
C GLU A 46 19.87 -16.54 1.67
N ASP A 47 19.07 -17.05 2.60
CA ASP A 47 17.76 -16.50 2.90
C ASP A 47 17.92 -14.99 3.19
N ASN A 48 17.08 -14.18 2.53
CA ASN A 48 16.97 -12.72 2.64
C ASN A 48 18.04 -11.88 1.91
N MET A 49 17.85 -11.71 0.60
CA MET A 49 18.32 -10.50 -0.10
C MET A 49 17.47 -9.25 0.26
N SER A 50 16.96 -9.17 1.49
CA SER A 50 16.33 -7.97 2.03
C SER A 50 17.40 -7.15 2.71
N GLY A 51 17.83 -6.09 2.06
CA GLY A 51 18.97 -5.31 2.50
C GLY A 51 18.90 -3.87 2.01
N SER A 52 19.50 -3.00 2.79
CA SER A 52 19.58 -1.56 2.52
C SER A 52 20.93 -1.22 1.92
N ILE A 53 20.90 -0.53 0.79
CA ILE A 53 22.09 -0.06 0.09
C ILE A 53 22.21 1.45 0.29
N TYR A 54 23.40 1.89 0.64
CA TYR A 54 23.67 3.31 0.86
C TYR A 54 24.59 3.86 -0.23
N PHE A 55 24.15 4.91 -0.91
CA PHE A 55 24.94 5.67 -1.88
C PHE A 55 25.15 7.08 -1.37
N TYR A 56 26.39 7.47 -1.10
CA TYR A 56 26.76 8.85 -0.74
C TYR A 56 27.02 9.67 -2.01
N ALA A 57 25.97 9.84 -2.80
CA ALA A 57 26.01 10.50 -4.10
C ALA A 57 24.68 11.21 -4.38
N ALA A 58 24.73 12.31 -5.13
CA ALA A 58 23.54 13.06 -5.54
C ALA A 58 22.66 12.31 -6.55
N SER A 59 23.19 11.28 -7.22
CA SER A 59 22.46 10.49 -8.22
C SER A 59 22.94 9.04 -8.22
N VAL A 60 22.00 8.12 -8.39
CA VAL A 60 22.23 6.69 -8.60
C VAL A 60 21.50 6.28 -9.87
N GLU A 61 22.19 5.59 -10.77
CA GLU A 61 21.63 5.05 -11.99
C GLU A 61 21.25 3.59 -11.77
N LEU A 62 20.02 3.24 -12.16
CA LEU A 62 19.48 1.89 -12.13
C LEU A 62 19.52 1.31 -13.54
N LEU A 63 20.21 0.19 -13.70
CA LEU A 63 20.19 -0.62 -14.92
C LEU A 63 19.53 -1.95 -14.60
N TYR A 64 18.47 -2.28 -15.33
CA TYR A 64 17.75 -3.53 -15.19
C TYR A 64 17.73 -4.25 -16.54
N ALA A 65 18.15 -5.51 -16.53
CA ALA A 65 18.13 -6.37 -17.70
C ALA A 65 17.44 -7.69 -17.34
N THR A 66 16.51 -8.12 -18.20
CA THR A 66 15.84 -9.41 -18.11
C THR A 66 15.79 -10.06 -19.49
N LYS A 67 15.91 -11.38 -19.52
CA LYS A 67 15.81 -12.20 -20.74
C LYS A 67 14.43 -12.87 -20.84
N THR A 68 13.71 -12.95 -19.72
CA THR A 68 12.38 -13.57 -19.62
C THR A 68 11.33 -12.53 -19.21
N ASP A 69 10.22 -12.47 -19.94
CA ASP A 69 9.31 -11.32 -19.90
C ASP A 69 8.22 -11.37 -18.82
N ILE A 70 8.10 -12.41 -17.98
CA ILE A 70 6.81 -12.63 -17.27
C ILE A 70 6.88 -12.94 -15.77
N THR A 71 8.06 -13.20 -15.18
CA THR A 71 8.12 -13.56 -13.76
C THR A 71 9.12 -12.77 -12.94
N THR A 72 9.93 -11.90 -13.53
CA THR A 72 10.90 -11.12 -12.76
C THR A 72 10.29 -9.80 -12.32
N SER A 73 10.37 -9.50 -11.02
CA SER A 73 9.85 -8.28 -10.40
C SER A 73 10.85 -7.73 -9.41
N VAL A 74 10.99 -6.40 -9.42
CA VAL A 74 11.88 -5.67 -8.51
C VAL A 74 11.06 -4.59 -7.83
N GLU A 75 10.90 -4.72 -6.52
CA GLU A 75 10.24 -3.73 -5.68
C GLU A 75 11.29 -3.15 -4.73
N MET A 76 11.40 -1.83 -4.74
CA MET A 76 12.39 -1.11 -3.94
C MET A 76 11.85 0.23 -3.48
N ILE A 77 12.35 0.67 -2.33
CA ILE A 77 12.09 1.97 -1.74
C ILE A 77 13.37 2.79 -1.87
N VAL A 78 13.25 3.99 -2.43
CA VAL A 78 14.38 4.89 -2.68
C VAL A 78 14.17 6.17 -1.87
N THR A 79 15.05 6.42 -0.91
CA THR A 79 14.88 7.49 0.07
C THR A 79 16.11 8.38 0.10
N PRO A 80 15.98 9.70 -0.15
CA PRO A 80 17.09 10.62 0.03
C PRO A 80 17.39 10.77 1.53
N PHE A 81 18.67 10.87 1.89
CA PHE A 81 19.10 11.11 3.27
C PHE A 81 20.13 12.23 3.36
N GLN A 82 20.17 12.85 4.54
CA GLN A 82 21.23 13.77 4.95
C GLN A 82 22.09 13.12 6.03
N ARG A 83 23.42 13.31 5.96
CA ARG A 83 24.37 12.90 7.01
C ARG A 83 24.85 14.11 7.80
N GLY A 84 24.44 14.23 9.05
CA GLY A 84 24.74 15.37 9.91
C GLY A 84 23.69 15.50 11.02
N PRO A 85 23.67 16.59 11.80
CA PRO A 85 22.57 16.82 12.72
C PRO A 85 21.29 16.97 11.92
N CYS A 86 20.32 16.06 12.12
CA CYS A 86 19.02 16.17 11.48
C CYS A 86 18.42 17.53 11.83
N THR A 87 18.06 18.33 10.81
CA THR A 87 17.41 19.61 11.09
C THR A 87 16.05 19.31 11.73
N SER A 88 15.92 19.68 13.01
CA SER A 88 14.92 19.14 13.95
C SER A 88 13.47 19.32 13.52
N ASN A 89 13.20 20.26 12.61
CA ASN A 89 11.85 20.65 12.27
C ASN A 89 11.23 19.75 11.18
N ILE A 90 12.02 19.31 10.20
CA ILE A 90 11.50 18.58 9.01
C ILE A 90 12.07 17.18 8.83
N HIS A 91 13.16 16.83 9.54
CA HIS A 91 13.79 15.52 9.43
C HIS A 91 13.53 14.64 10.66
N PHE A 92 13.49 13.33 10.41
CA PHE A 92 13.51 12.26 11.40
C PHE A 92 14.89 11.59 11.39
N MET A 93 15.41 11.26 12.58
CA MET A 93 16.69 10.58 12.73
C MET A 93 16.45 9.07 12.89
N CYS A 94 16.86 8.31 11.89
CA CYS A 94 16.86 6.85 11.92
C CYS A 94 17.85 6.31 12.97
N THR A 95 17.70 5.04 13.37
CA THR A 95 18.63 4.40 14.33
C THR A 95 20.05 4.23 13.77
N ASN A 96 20.18 4.17 12.45
CA ASN A 96 21.45 4.17 11.71
C ASN A 96 22.05 5.58 11.51
N TYR A 97 21.52 6.60 12.19
CA TYR A 97 21.97 8.00 12.17
C TYR A 97 21.77 8.73 10.84
N MET A 98 20.91 8.21 9.98
CA MET A 98 20.50 8.88 8.74
C MET A 98 19.30 9.79 9.00
N CYS A 99 19.27 10.93 8.32
CA CYS A 99 18.15 11.85 8.41
C CYS A 99 17.27 11.73 7.17
N ILE A 100 16.01 11.34 7.35
CA ILE A 100 14.99 11.29 6.28
C ILE A 100 13.90 12.35 6.56
N LEU A 101 13.02 12.62 5.59
CA LEU A 101 11.90 13.53 5.81
C LEU A 101 10.90 12.94 6.81
N LYS A 102 10.37 13.76 7.73
CA LYS A 102 9.32 13.34 8.68
C LYS A 102 8.05 12.83 8.01
N THR A 103 7.79 13.20 6.76
CA THR A 103 6.62 12.72 5.99
C THR A 103 6.75 11.26 5.57
N LEU A 104 7.92 10.64 5.76
CA LEU A 104 8.23 9.26 5.41
C LEU A 104 8.22 8.32 6.62
N ILE A 105 7.77 8.80 7.79
CA ILE A 105 7.57 7.94 8.96
C ILE A 105 6.15 7.37 8.91
N CYS A 106 5.99 6.12 9.29
CA CYS A 106 4.70 5.43 9.38
C CYS A 106 3.94 5.35 8.04
N ASP A 107 4.65 5.27 6.92
CA ASP A 107 4.05 5.15 5.59
C ASP A 107 3.96 3.69 5.11
N ASN A 108 4.31 2.74 5.99
CA ASN A 108 4.45 1.31 5.73
C ASN A 108 5.59 0.95 4.77
N ARG A 109 6.59 1.82 4.64
CA ARG A 109 7.78 1.59 3.81
C ARG A 109 9.03 1.79 4.65
N ASN A 110 10.01 0.91 4.49
CA ASN A 110 11.29 1.01 5.20
C ASN A 110 12.21 2.06 4.56
N ASN A 111 11.93 3.33 4.78
CA ASN A 111 12.69 4.47 4.26
C ASN A 111 14.05 4.62 4.96
N CYS A 112 14.16 4.27 6.25
CA CYS A 112 15.45 4.31 6.95
C CYS A 112 16.39 3.17 6.56
N GLY A 113 15.84 2.07 6.02
CA GLY A 113 16.58 0.84 5.76
C GLY A 113 16.91 0.01 7.02
N ASP A 114 16.58 0.52 8.21
CA ASP A 114 16.69 -0.16 9.51
C ASP A 114 15.32 -0.32 10.20
N PHE A 115 14.23 0.04 9.51
CA PHE A 115 12.84 -0.01 9.94
C PHE A 115 12.48 0.93 11.11
N SER A 116 13.38 1.83 11.51
CA SER A 116 13.14 2.73 12.65
C SER A 116 12.09 3.83 12.36
N ASP A 117 11.83 4.12 11.09
CA ASP A 117 10.75 5.00 10.60
C ASP A 117 9.36 4.38 10.64
N GLU A 118 9.26 3.07 10.89
CA GLU A 118 7.99 2.34 11.02
C GLU A 118 7.74 1.81 12.44
N GLN A 119 8.71 1.98 13.34
CA GLN A 119 8.66 1.46 14.70
C GLN A 119 8.19 2.52 15.70
N SER A 120 7.08 2.22 16.40
CA SER A 120 6.48 3.09 17.40
C SER A 120 7.39 3.41 18.60
N ILE A 121 8.45 2.64 18.83
CA ILE A 121 9.43 2.89 19.91
C ILE A 121 10.33 4.09 19.56
N PHE A 122 10.58 4.31 18.27
CA PHE A 122 11.48 5.36 17.77
C PHE A 122 10.73 6.62 17.33
N ILE A 123 9.42 6.51 17.16
CA ILE A 123 8.54 7.59 16.73
C ILE A 123 7.66 7.95 17.92
N ASN A 124 7.73 9.18 18.40
CA ASN A 124 6.83 9.68 19.44
C ASN A 124 5.39 9.72 18.91
N THR A 125 4.71 8.57 18.94
CA THR A 125 3.26 8.37 18.81
C THR A 125 2.63 8.76 17.46
N GLN A 126 3.39 8.89 16.36
CA GLN A 126 2.85 9.31 15.06
C GLN A 126 2.43 8.18 14.10
N CYS A 127 2.72 6.91 14.43
CA CYS A 127 2.11 5.80 13.72
C CYS A 127 0.71 5.60 14.30
N GLU A 128 -0.23 6.45 13.89
CA GLU A 128 -1.64 6.23 14.18
C GLU A 128 -2.07 4.96 13.45
N THR A 129 -1.93 3.81 14.12
CA THR A 129 -2.82 2.68 13.83
C THR A 129 -4.21 3.24 13.96
N PHE A 130 -4.94 3.33 12.85
CA PHE A 130 -6.28 3.90 12.77
C PHE A 130 -7.09 3.45 13.99
N SER A 131 -7.20 4.34 14.98
CA SER A 131 -7.73 3.94 16.27
C SER A 131 -9.23 3.79 16.09
N VAL A 132 -9.73 2.57 16.26
CA VAL A 132 -11.17 2.20 16.18
C VAL A 132 -12.00 3.00 17.21
N THR A 133 -11.37 3.84 18.04
CA THR A 133 -12.01 4.72 19.01
C THR A 133 -12.73 5.91 18.39
N GLU A 134 -12.30 6.46 17.25
CA GLU A 134 -12.99 7.63 16.65
C GLU A 134 -14.26 7.24 15.87
N ILE A 135 -14.30 6.04 15.29
CA ILE A 135 -15.50 5.51 14.61
C ILE A 135 -16.62 5.11 15.59
N SER A 136 -16.33 4.95 16.88
CA SER A 136 -17.35 4.67 17.91
C SER A 136 -18.40 5.77 18.04
N SER A 137 -18.08 7.00 17.62
CA SER A 137 -18.99 8.14 17.62
C SER A 137 -19.96 8.16 16.41
N PHE A 138 -19.68 7.39 15.35
CA PHE A 138 -20.49 7.34 14.14
C PHE A 138 -21.41 6.12 14.06
N ILE A 139 -21.11 5.04 14.79
CA ILE A 139 -21.98 3.85 14.92
C ILE A 139 -23.44 4.21 15.29
N PRO A 140 -23.73 5.15 16.22
CA PRO A 140 -25.11 5.50 16.53
C PRO A 140 -25.85 6.15 15.34
N LEU A 141 -25.17 6.87 14.44
CA LEU A 141 -25.78 7.43 13.23
C LEU A 141 -26.12 6.36 12.19
N PHE A 142 -25.27 5.35 12.03
CA PHE A 142 -25.48 4.25 11.08
C PHE A 142 -26.57 3.27 11.52
N ILE A 143 -26.90 3.18 12.82
CA ILE A 143 -27.98 2.30 13.32
C ILE A 143 -29.28 3.08 13.54
N SER A 144 -29.22 4.33 14.02
CA SER A 144 -30.42 5.14 14.28
C SER A 144 -31.15 5.57 13.01
N LEU A 145 -30.43 5.93 11.95
CA LEU A 145 -31.02 6.34 10.67
C LEU A 145 -31.83 5.22 9.99
N PRO A 146 -31.30 3.99 9.81
CA PRO A 146 -32.10 2.91 9.23
C PRO A 146 -33.25 2.48 10.14
N LEU A 147 -33.11 2.53 11.47
CA LEU A 147 -34.20 2.22 12.39
C LEU A 147 -35.33 3.28 12.31
N LEU A 148 -34.98 4.55 12.18
CA LEU A 148 -35.93 5.64 11.98
C LEU A 148 -36.67 5.51 10.64
N LEU A 149 -35.95 5.18 9.56
CA LEU A 149 -36.55 4.92 8.24
C LEU A 149 -37.47 3.70 8.26
N LEU A 150 -37.09 2.63 8.97
CA LEU A 150 -37.95 1.46 9.16
C LEU A 150 -39.22 1.82 9.94
N CYS A 151 -39.11 2.61 11.01
CA CYS A 151 -40.28 3.10 11.74
C CYS A 151 -41.20 3.95 10.86
N ILE A 152 -40.65 4.89 10.08
CA ILE A 152 -41.44 5.74 9.18
C ILE A 152 -42.13 4.90 8.09
N THR A 153 -41.42 3.95 7.48
CA THR A 153 -42.00 3.06 6.46
C THR A 153 -43.11 2.18 7.03
N LEU A 154 -42.97 1.65 8.25
CA LEU A 154 -44.02 0.89 8.93
C LEU A 154 -45.23 1.77 9.29
N ILE A 155 -45.03 3.00 9.76
CA ILE A 155 -46.10 3.94 10.04
C ILE A 155 -46.86 4.29 8.76
N LEU A 156 -46.15 4.62 7.68
CA LEU A 156 -46.75 4.91 6.38
C LEU A 156 -47.51 3.68 5.83
N TYR A 157 -46.93 2.49 5.93
CA TYR A 157 -47.59 1.24 5.55
C TYR A 157 -48.89 1.02 6.35
N CYS A 158 -48.85 1.23 7.67
CA CYS A 158 -50.04 1.13 8.52
C CYS A 158 -51.08 2.22 8.18
N CYS A 159 -50.67 3.45 7.89
CA CYS A 159 -51.56 4.53 7.47
C CYS A 159 -52.24 4.22 6.13
N ILE A 160 -51.48 3.71 5.15
CA ILE A 160 -52.00 3.31 3.83
C ILE A 160 -52.95 2.11 3.98
N LYS A 161 -52.58 1.09 4.78
CA LYS A 161 -53.46 -0.06 5.05
C LYS A 161 -54.74 0.35 5.79
N ARG A 162 -54.64 1.27 6.76
CA ARG A 162 -55.81 1.82 7.48
C ARG A 162 -56.73 2.65 6.58
N GLN A 163 -56.20 3.28 5.52
CA GLN A 163 -57.01 3.91 4.49
C GLN A 163 -57.65 2.87 3.55
N SER A 164 -56.96 1.75 3.27
CA SER A 164 -57.50 0.63 2.48
C SER A 164 -58.68 -0.07 3.15
N ASP A 165 -58.72 -0.16 4.50
CA ASP A 165 -59.87 -0.73 5.23
C ASP A 165 -61.15 0.13 5.19
N LYS A 166 -61.11 1.33 4.58
CA LYS A 166 -62.27 2.21 4.40
C LYS A 166 -62.78 2.30 2.95
N SER A 167 -62.22 1.54 2.01
CA SER A 167 -62.73 1.52 0.64
C SER A 167 -62.78 0.09 0.08
N GLU A 168 -64.01 -0.31 -0.22
CA GLU A 168 -64.42 -1.42 -1.10
C GLU A 168 -64.37 -2.85 -0.53
N GLY A 169 -65.53 -3.24 0.02
CA GLY A 169 -66.07 -4.55 -0.31
C GLY A 169 -66.31 -4.65 -1.82
N GLY A 170 -65.80 -5.71 -2.44
CA GLY A 170 -65.93 -5.97 -3.87
C GLY A 170 -65.15 -7.22 -4.23
N THR A 171 -65.84 -8.17 -4.84
CA THR A 171 -65.48 -9.58 -5.09
C THR A 171 -64.49 -9.82 -6.23
N GLY A 172 -63.73 -10.94 -6.14
CA GLY A 172 -63.05 -11.63 -7.25
C GLY A 172 -61.57 -11.24 -7.41
N GLU A 173 -60.63 -12.08 -7.83
CA GLU A 173 -60.59 -13.48 -8.26
C GLU A 173 -59.10 -13.89 -8.30
N VAL A 174 -58.84 -15.19 -8.47
CA VAL A 174 -57.59 -15.95 -8.29
C VAL A 174 -56.50 -15.63 -9.35
N LEU A 175 -55.20 -15.77 -9.01
CA LEU A 175 -54.20 -16.62 -9.73
C LEU A 175 -52.74 -16.41 -9.26
N TYR A 176 -52.10 -17.51 -8.84
CA TYR A 176 -50.65 -17.65 -8.74
C TYR A 176 -50.11 -18.27 -10.05
N ALA A 177 -48.93 -17.84 -10.49
CA ALA A 177 -48.05 -18.64 -11.35
C ALA A 177 -46.59 -18.24 -11.09
N TYR A 178 -45.75 -19.21 -10.70
CA TYR A 178 -44.29 -19.18 -10.75
C TYR A 178 -43.87 -20.08 -11.91
N GLU A 179 -42.88 -19.68 -12.72
CA GLU A 179 -41.96 -20.63 -13.37
C GLU A 179 -40.64 -19.96 -13.82
N GLU A 180 -39.57 -20.38 -13.14
CA GLU A 180 -38.20 -20.79 -13.54
C GLU A 180 -37.60 -20.34 -14.89
N ASN A 181 -36.29 -19.96 -14.88
CA ASN A 181 -35.26 -20.34 -15.88
C ASN A 181 -33.86 -19.69 -15.61
N ASP A 182 -32.85 -20.55 -15.38
CA ASP A 182 -31.36 -20.32 -15.43
C ASP A 182 -30.87 -20.12 -16.90
N PRO A 183 -29.56 -19.88 -17.30
CA PRO A 183 -28.27 -20.12 -16.61
C PRO A 183 -27.06 -19.12 -16.86
N ILE A 184 -26.00 -19.33 -16.05
CA ILE A 184 -24.52 -19.19 -16.20
C ILE A 184 -23.89 -18.48 -17.44
N ARG A 185 -22.94 -17.54 -17.21
CA ARG A 185 -21.87 -17.17 -18.17
C ARG A 185 -20.52 -16.80 -17.51
N THR A 186 -19.43 -17.22 -18.14
CA THR A 186 -18.02 -17.25 -17.72
C THR A 186 -17.17 -16.00 -18.06
N VAL A 187 -16.03 -15.90 -17.35
CA VAL A 187 -14.83 -14.99 -17.32
C VAL A 187 -14.01 -15.09 -18.66
N PRO A 188 -13.19 -14.11 -19.19
CA PRO A 188 -11.95 -13.62 -18.54
C PRO A 188 -11.26 -12.26 -18.93
N LYS A 189 -10.26 -11.94 -18.08
CA LYS A 189 -8.89 -11.38 -18.26
C LYS A 189 -8.55 -9.90 -18.57
N GLU A 190 -7.56 -9.46 -17.77
CA GLU A 190 -6.40 -8.57 -18.00
C GLU A 190 -6.55 -7.05 -18.09
N LEU A 191 -5.81 -6.34 -17.22
CA LEU A 191 -5.29 -5.01 -17.49
C LEU A 191 -3.93 -4.79 -16.82
N SER A 192 -3.01 -4.26 -17.62
CA SER A 192 -1.58 -4.03 -17.48
C SER A 192 -1.12 -3.04 -16.41
N ALA A 193 0.07 -3.26 -15.86
CA ALA A 193 0.80 -2.37 -14.95
C ALA A 193 1.61 -1.26 -15.69
N PRO A 194 1.84 -0.08 -15.07
CA PRO A 194 2.64 0.99 -15.65
C PRO A 194 4.12 1.01 -15.20
N ILE A 195 4.96 1.56 -16.07
CA ILE A 195 6.41 1.79 -15.94
C ILE A 195 6.67 3.07 -15.12
N LEU A 196 7.61 3.03 -14.16
CA LEU A 196 8.04 4.19 -13.36
C LEU A 196 9.36 4.76 -13.91
N LYS A 197 9.38 6.06 -14.21
CA LYS A 197 10.61 6.84 -14.43
C LYS A 197 10.73 7.85 -13.29
N ILE A 198 11.83 7.81 -12.54
CA ILE A 198 12.15 8.79 -11.50
C ILE A 198 13.20 9.75 -12.07
N SER A 199 12.84 11.03 -12.16
CA SER A 199 13.71 12.16 -12.52
C SER A 199 14.09 12.96 -11.28
#